data_AF-A0A2K4I8F2-F1
#
_entry.id   AF-A0A2K4I8F2-F1
#
_cell.length_a   1.000
_cell.length_b   1.000
_cell.length_c   1.000
_cell.angle_alpha   90.00
_cell.angle_beta   90.00
_cell.angle_gamma   90.00
#
_symmetry.space_group_name_H-M   'P 1'
#
loop_
_entity.id
_entity.type
_entity.pdbx_description
1 polymer ?
#
loop_
_entity_poly.entity_id
_entity_poly.type
_entity_poly.pdbx_seq_one_letter_code
_entity_poly.pdbx_strand_id
1 'polypeptide(L)'
;MDTPKPQQKSAHLLDDLESIRQLLGDDNLQPPLLTDTVDEGEQEQIPMLFDSVGNEPPAVEPPPAPTPTPAAQPAATVDKGPDALLHLDSELRAAAQLIMQDVIDDFAPHIETEIKRRLDARMERLLSQYE
;
A
#
# COMPACT_ATOMS: atom_id res chain seq x y z
N MET A 1 50.10 21.04 -8.22
CA MET A 1 49.74 19.73 -7.64
C MET A 1 48.80 20.02 -6.50
N ASP A 2 47.52 20.23 -6.83
CA ASP A 2 46.48 20.58 -5.86
C ASP A 2 45.69 19.31 -5.55
N THR A 3 46.08 18.64 -4.47
CA THR A 3 45.29 17.53 -3.91
C THR A 3 44.12 18.07 -3.10
N PRO A 4 42.87 17.68 -3.39
CA PRO A 4 41.71 18.14 -2.63
C PRO A 4 41.70 17.56 -1.20
N LYS A 5 41.29 18.40 -0.24
CA LYS A 5 41.23 18.15 1.21
C LYS A 5 40.32 16.94 1.52
N PRO A 6 40.72 16.01 2.42
CA PRO A 6 39.97 14.79 2.67
C PRO A 6 38.60 15.09 3.29
N GLN A 7 37.62 14.28 2.92
CA GLN A 7 36.21 14.36 3.31
C GLN A 7 36.03 14.08 4.81
N GLN A 8 36.29 15.06 5.68
CA GLN A 8 36.11 14.92 7.13
C GLN A 8 34.65 14.72 7.57
N LYS A 9 33.68 14.92 6.65
CA LYS A 9 32.25 14.78 6.94
C LYS A 9 31.83 13.33 7.19
N SER A 10 32.49 12.34 6.57
CA SER A 10 32.12 10.92 6.74
C SER A 10 32.47 10.37 8.11
N ALA A 11 33.56 10.86 8.73
CA ALA A 11 33.95 10.45 10.08
C ALA A 11 32.94 10.91 11.13
N HIS A 12 32.39 12.13 10.97
CA HIS A 12 31.33 12.64 11.86
C HIS A 12 29.98 11.99 11.65
N LEU A 13 29.65 11.59 10.41
CA LEU A 13 28.38 10.90 10.15
C LEU A 13 28.26 9.56 10.90
N LEU A 14 29.37 8.84 11.10
CA LEU A 14 29.35 7.61 11.89
C LEU A 14 29.06 7.88 13.37
N ASP A 15 29.64 8.95 13.92
CA ASP A 15 29.42 9.42 15.29
C ASP A 15 27.98 9.95 15.50
N ASP A 16 27.47 10.72 14.54
CA ASP A 16 26.09 11.23 14.54
C ASP A 16 25.08 10.07 14.50
N LEU A 17 25.34 9.02 13.71
CA LEU A 17 24.49 7.83 13.66
C LEU A 17 24.52 7.04 14.97
N GLU A 18 25.68 6.94 15.63
CA GLU A 18 25.80 6.29 16.95
C GLU A 18 25.06 7.10 18.03
N SER A 19 25.19 8.43 18.00
CA SER A 19 24.46 9.36 18.88
C SER A 19 22.94 9.25 18.71
N ILE A 20 22.45 9.13 17.46
CA ILE A 20 21.02 8.90 17.18
C ILE A 20 20.55 7.56 17.74
N ARG A 21 21.34 6.48 17.58
CA ARG A 21 20.99 5.15 18.11
C ARG A 21 20.95 5.14 19.64
N GLN A 22 21.87 5.84 20.28
CA GLN A 22 21.92 6.00 21.74
C GLN A 22 20.72 6.79 22.27
N LEU A 23 20.28 7.82 21.54
CA LEU A 23 19.13 8.66 21.89
C LEU A 23 17.79 7.92 21.72
N LEU A 24 17.65 7.10 20.67
CA LEU A 24 16.44 6.31 20.42
C LEU A 24 16.37 5.05 21.29
N GLY A 25 17.47 4.65 21.93
CA GLY A 25 17.53 3.45 22.78
C GLY A 25 17.48 2.14 21.98
N ASP A 26 17.77 2.21 20.67
CA ASP A 26 17.70 1.08 19.73
C ASP A 26 18.88 0.11 19.86
N ASP A 27 19.84 0.36 20.76
CA ASP A 27 21.09 -0.42 20.91
C ASP A 27 20.88 -1.90 21.27
N ASN A 28 19.72 -2.26 21.82
CA ASN A 28 19.39 -3.64 22.23
C ASN A 28 18.17 -4.23 21.49
N LEU A 29 17.59 -3.49 20.53
CA LEU A 29 16.45 -3.99 19.77
C LEU A 29 16.98 -4.83 18.61
N GLN A 30 17.09 -6.14 18.86
CA GLN A 30 17.15 -7.13 17.80
C GLN A 30 15.92 -6.87 16.90
N PRO A 31 16.09 -6.66 15.58
CA PRO A 31 14.96 -6.37 14.72
C PRO A 31 13.94 -7.49 14.92
N PRO A 32 12.66 -7.19 15.20
CA PRO A 32 11.67 -8.24 15.38
C PRO A 32 11.67 -9.08 14.10
N LEU A 33 12.02 -10.36 14.24
CA LEU A 33 11.86 -11.29 13.14
C LEU A 33 10.36 -11.37 12.88
N LEU A 34 9.94 -11.01 11.67
CA LEU A 34 8.55 -10.99 11.22
C LEU A 34 7.91 -12.40 11.16
N THR A 35 8.52 -13.39 11.81
CA THR A 35 8.13 -14.80 11.84
C THR A 35 7.45 -15.21 13.15
N ASP A 36 7.53 -14.40 14.22
CA ASP A 36 7.00 -14.76 15.55
C ASP A 36 5.64 -14.12 15.89
N THR A 37 5.10 -13.25 15.02
CA THR A 37 3.81 -12.55 15.26
C THR A 37 2.71 -12.93 14.28
N VAL A 38 2.87 -14.02 13.54
CA VAL A 38 1.74 -14.66 12.85
C VAL A 38 1.27 -15.75 13.80
N ASP A 39 0.25 -15.43 14.59
CA ASP A 39 -0.50 -16.43 15.35
C ASP A 39 -0.96 -17.51 14.35
N GLU A 40 -0.36 -18.70 14.44
CA GLU A 40 -0.65 -19.83 13.55
C GLU A 40 -2.10 -20.35 13.70
N GLY A 41 -2.89 -19.77 14.62
CA GLY A 41 -4.28 -20.09 14.91
C GLY A 41 -5.33 -19.41 14.04
N GLU A 42 -5.00 -18.32 13.34
CA GLU A 42 -5.96 -17.55 12.53
C GLU A 42 -5.68 -17.63 11.02
N GLN A 43 -4.99 -18.69 10.58
CA GLN A 43 -4.93 -19.06 9.17
C GLN A 43 -6.29 -19.59 8.73
N GLU A 44 -7.26 -18.70 8.51
CA GLU A 44 -8.28 -18.95 7.51
C GLU A 44 -7.52 -19.15 6.20
N GLN A 45 -7.34 -20.42 5.83
CA GLN A 45 -6.75 -20.83 4.56
C GLN A 45 -7.52 -20.15 3.44
N ILE A 46 -7.00 -19.02 2.95
CA ILE A 46 -7.45 -18.43 1.71
C ILE A 46 -7.28 -19.54 0.66
N PRO A 47 -8.36 -20.00 0.01
CA PRO A 47 -8.23 -21.02 -1.03
C PRO A 47 -7.26 -20.50 -2.09
N MET A 48 -6.15 -21.22 -2.28
CA MET A 48 -5.21 -20.92 -3.35
C MET A 48 -5.98 -21.03 -4.67
N LEU A 49 -6.17 -19.91 -5.37
CA LEU A 49 -6.90 -19.83 -6.66
C LEU A 49 -6.32 -20.73 -7.79
N PHE A 50 -5.30 -21.53 -7.49
CA PHE A 50 -4.68 -22.49 -8.40
C PHE A 50 -5.37 -23.87 -8.42
N ASP A 51 -6.30 -24.15 -7.50
CA ASP A 51 -6.99 -25.46 -7.44
C ASP A 51 -8.39 -25.50 -8.09
N SER A 52 -8.74 -24.48 -8.90
CA SER A 52 -9.95 -24.49 -9.75
C SER A 52 -9.65 -24.83 -11.21
N VAL A 53 -8.72 -25.74 -11.46
CA VAL A 53 -8.52 -26.38 -12.78
C VAL A 53 -9.46 -27.57 -12.93
N GLY A 54 -10.74 -27.28 -13.12
CA GLY A 54 -11.78 -28.31 -13.21
C GLY A 54 -12.96 -27.91 -14.07
N ASN A 55 -12.74 -27.22 -15.19
CA ASN A 55 -13.74 -27.13 -16.25
C ASN A 55 -13.05 -26.94 -17.60
N GLU A 56 -12.86 -28.04 -18.33
CA GLU A 56 -12.42 -28.07 -19.72
C GLU A 56 -13.40 -27.27 -20.59
N PRO A 57 -13.02 -26.12 -21.19
CA PRO A 57 -13.83 -25.51 -22.23
C PRO A 57 -13.68 -26.34 -23.52
N PRO A 58 -14.75 -26.52 -24.31
CA PRO A 58 -14.65 -27.20 -25.59
C PRO A 58 -13.61 -26.50 -26.48
N ALA A 59 -12.77 -27.28 -27.15
CA ALA A 59 -11.76 -26.79 -28.06
C ALA A 59 -12.37 -25.90 -29.16
N VAL A 60 -12.20 -24.59 -29.00
CA VAL A 60 -12.45 -23.61 -30.04
C VAL A 60 -11.14 -23.42 -30.80
N GLU A 61 -11.18 -23.68 -32.10
CA GLU A 61 -10.09 -23.41 -33.04
C GLU A 61 -9.64 -21.94 -32.92
N PRO A 62 -8.33 -21.66 -32.71
CA PRO A 62 -7.87 -20.30 -32.52
C PRO A 62 -8.01 -19.50 -33.83
N PRO A 63 -8.60 -18.29 -33.82
CA PRO A 63 -8.49 -17.38 -34.95
C PRO A 63 -7.02 -17.03 -35.20
N PRO A 64 -6.62 -16.69 -36.44
CA PRO A 64 -5.25 -16.34 -36.76
C PRO A 64 -4.77 -15.20 -35.85
N ALA A 65 -3.64 -15.43 -35.19
CA ALA A 65 -3.04 -14.50 -34.25
C ALA A 65 -2.85 -13.12 -34.90
N PRO A 66 -3.26 -12.02 -34.24
CA PRO A 66 -2.82 -10.70 -34.67
C PRO A 66 -1.29 -10.64 -34.54
N THR A 67 -0.65 -10.17 -35.61
CA THR A 67 0.77 -9.83 -35.66
C THR A 67 1.18 -9.06 -34.40
N PRO A 68 2.34 -9.36 -33.78
CA PRO A 68 2.78 -8.62 -32.60
C PRO A 68 2.99 -7.15 -32.99
N THR A 69 2.12 -6.29 -32.50
CA THR A 69 2.36 -4.85 -32.42
C THR A 69 3.67 -4.66 -31.66
N PRO A 70 4.63 -3.83 -32.13
CA PRO A 70 5.85 -3.56 -31.38
C PRO A 70 5.48 -3.14 -29.96
N ALA A 71 6.00 -3.87 -28.97
CA ALA A 71 5.92 -3.50 -27.58
C ALA A 71 6.35 -2.02 -27.46
N ALA A 72 5.49 -1.20 -26.84
CA ALA A 72 5.86 0.14 -26.46
C ALA A 72 7.20 0.05 -25.70
N GLN A 73 8.24 0.66 -26.26
CA GLN A 73 9.51 0.82 -25.56
C GLN A 73 9.23 1.41 -24.17
N PRO A 74 9.94 0.97 -23.12
CA PRO A 74 9.94 1.70 -21.85
C PRO A 74 10.23 3.16 -22.19
N ALA A 75 9.28 4.04 -21.87
CA ALA A 75 9.44 5.47 -22.07
C ALA A 75 10.81 5.84 -21.50
N ALA A 76 11.67 6.42 -22.34
CA ALA A 76 12.95 6.94 -21.92
C ALA A 76 12.76 7.68 -20.60
N THR A 77 13.60 7.37 -19.61
CA THR A 77 13.69 8.14 -18.37
C THR A 77 14.06 9.57 -18.77
N VAL A 78 13.05 10.39 -19.03
CA VAL A 78 13.22 11.83 -19.17
C VAL A 78 13.74 12.25 -17.82
N ASP A 79 14.98 12.74 -17.79
CA ASP A 79 15.56 13.46 -16.65
C ASP A 79 14.67 14.69 -16.39
N LYS A 80 13.55 14.46 -15.71
CA LYS A 80 12.64 15.48 -15.24
C LYS A 80 13.38 16.15 -14.10
N GLY A 81 13.84 17.37 -14.36
CA GLY A 81 14.50 18.20 -13.36
C GLY A 81 13.65 18.32 -12.08
N PRO A 82 14.24 18.75 -10.97
CA PRO A 82 13.60 18.75 -9.65
C PRO A 82 12.23 19.45 -9.63
N ASP A 83 12.04 20.49 -10.45
CA ASP A 83 10.78 21.23 -10.57
C ASP A 83 9.63 20.38 -11.18
N ALA A 84 9.92 19.58 -12.20
CA ALA A 84 8.95 18.68 -12.82
C ALA A 84 8.52 17.54 -11.87
N LEU A 85 9.39 17.15 -10.93
CA LEU A 85 9.05 16.19 -9.87
C LEU A 85 8.12 16.81 -8.82
N LEU A 86 8.32 18.09 -8.45
CA LEU A 86 7.44 18.79 -7.52
C LEU A 86 6.03 18.98 -8.10
N HIS A 87 5.92 19.33 -9.39
CA HIS A 87 4.63 19.41 -10.07
C HIS A 87 3.91 18.06 -10.10
N LEU A 88 4.64 16.99 -10.42
CA LEU A 88 4.09 15.63 -10.41
C LEU A 88 3.60 15.21 -9.01
N ASP A 89 4.32 15.55 -7.93
CA ASP A 89 3.88 15.28 -6.55
C ASP A 89 2.56 16.02 -6.22
N SER A 90 2.47 17.29 -6.60
CA SER A 90 1.26 18.09 -6.42
C SER A 90 0.07 17.49 -7.16
N GLU A 91 0.27 17.07 -8.41
CA GLU A 91 -0.77 16.40 -9.21
C GLU A 91 -1.17 15.04 -8.63
N LEU A 92 -0.22 14.23 -8.20
CA LEU A 92 -0.48 12.93 -7.57
C LEU A 92 -1.27 13.09 -6.28
N ARG A 93 -0.92 14.08 -5.45
CA ARG A 93 -1.65 14.38 -4.22
C ARG A 93 -3.08 14.86 -4.50
N ALA A 94 -3.25 15.73 -5.49
CA ALA A 94 -4.58 16.20 -5.90
C ALA A 94 -5.43 15.04 -6.45
N ALA A 95 -4.86 14.17 -7.27
CA ALA A 95 -5.55 12.98 -7.79
C ALA A 95 -5.95 12.02 -6.67
N ALA A 96 -5.07 11.78 -5.69
CA ALA A 96 -5.39 10.96 -4.53
C ALA A 96 -6.55 11.53 -3.71
N GLN A 97 -6.65 12.85 -3.57
CA GLN A 97 -7.77 13.51 -2.89
C GLN A 97 -9.09 13.32 -3.65
N LEU A 98 -9.07 13.39 -4.98
CA LEU A 98 -10.26 13.13 -5.79
C LEU A 98 -10.73 11.68 -5.64
N ILE A 99 -9.81 10.72 -5.70
CA ILE A 99 -10.15 9.30 -5.47
C ILE A 99 -10.75 9.09 -4.08
N MET A 100 -10.20 9.73 -3.04
CA MET A 100 -10.78 9.66 -1.70
C MET A 100 -12.19 10.26 -1.65
N GLN A 101 -12.46 11.36 -2.36
CA GLN A 101 -13.79 11.95 -2.41
C GLN A 101 -14.80 11.03 -3.11
N ASP A 102 -14.42 10.43 -4.24
CA ASP A 102 -15.29 9.48 -4.95
C ASP A 102 -15.66 8.30 -4.05
N VAL A 103 -14.67 7.74 -3.32
CA VAL A 103 -14.92 6.68 -2.34
C VAL A 103 -15.84 7.17 -1.21
N ILE A 104 -15.64 8.39 -0.70
CA ILE A 104 -16.53 8.93 0.33
C ILE A 104 -17.95 9.07 -0.19
N ASP A 105 -18.15 9.60 -1.40
CA ASP A 105 -19.47 9.84 -1.98
C ASP A 105 -20.23 8.53 -2.23
N ASP A 106 -19.51 7.49 -2.66
CA ASP A 106 -20.08 6.15 -2.87
C ASP A 106 -20.52 5.50 -1.55
N PHE A 107 -19.72 5.64 -0.47
CA PHE A 107 -19.95 4.92 0.79
C PHE A 107 -20.75 5.71 1.84
N ALA A 108 -20.77 7.04 1.81
CA ALA A 108 -21.52 7.87 2.76
C ALA A 108 -22.99 7.46 2.92
N PRO A 109 -23.81 7.30 1.84
CA PRO A 109 -25.21 6.92 2.00
C PRO A 109 -25.38 5.51 2.59
N HIS A 110 -24.46 4.59 2.29
CA HIS A 110 -24.48 3.25 2.85
C HIS A 110 -24.15 3.24 4.34
N ILE A 111 -23.10 3.97 4.75
CA ILE A 111 -22.71 4.13 6.15
C ILE A 111 -23.84 4.76 6.95
N GLU A 112 -24.50 5.79 6.42
CA GLU A 112 -25.64 6.42 7.09
C GLU A 112 -26.80 5.45 7.31
N THR A 113 -27.16 4.67 6.28
CA THR A 113 -28.23 3.69 6.36
C THR A 113 -27.91 2.62 7.41
N GLU A 114 -26.65 2.16 7.43
CA GLU A 114 -26.18 1.16 8.37
C GLU A 114 -26.19 1.67 9.82
N ILE A 115 -25.73 2.91 10.05
CA ILE A 115 -25.76 3.53 11.37
C ILE A 115 -27.20 3.65 11.86
N LYS A 116 -28.13 4.14 11.03
CA LYS A 116 -29.56 4.24 11.37
C LYS A 116 -30.12 2.87 11.76
N ARG A 117 -29.91 1.85 10.92
CA ARG A 117 -30.37 0.47 11.18
C ARG A 117 -29.85 -0.08 12.52
N ARG A 118 -28.57 0.14 12.83
CA ARG A 118 -27.96 -0.33 14.08
C ARG A 118 -28.45 0.42 15.30
N LEU A 119 -28.68 1.72 15.17
CA LEU A 119 -29.24 2.54 16.26
C LEU A 119 -30.67 2.12 16.57
N ASP A 120 -31.50 1.92 15.55
CA ASP A 120 -32.89 1.48 15.73
C ASP A 120 -32.96 0.12 16.43
N ALA A 121 -32.21 -0.87 15.94
CA ALA A 121 -32.14 -2.21 16.56
C ALA A 121 -31.59 -2.17 18.00
N ARG A 122 -30.63 -1.27 18.27
CA ARG A 122 -30.11 -1.08 19.63
C ARG A 122 -31.16 -0.44 20.55
N MET A 123 -31.91 0.55 20.05
CA MET A 123 -32.97 1.21 20.80
C MET A 123 -34.08 0.21 21.16
N GLU A 124 -34.52 -0.58 20.19
CA GLU A 124 -35.52 -1.64 20.41
C GLU A 124 -35.06 -2.62 21.49
N ARG A 125 -33.82 -3.11 21.42
CA ARG A 125 -33.25 -4.00 22.45
C ARG A 125 -33.19 -3.35 23.83
N LEU A 126 -32.96 -2.04 23.92
CA LEU A 126 -32.97 -1.33 25.20
C LEU A 126 -34.38 -1.24 25.77
N LEU A 127 -35.37 -0.91 24.93
CA LEU A 127 -36.76 -0.81 25.35
C LEU A 127 -37.31 -2.17 25.83
N SER A 128 -37.01 -3.26 25.13
CA SER A 128 -37.42 -4.62 25.53
C SER A 128 -36.79 -5.10 26.84
N GLN A 129 -35.77 -4.43 27.38
CA GLN A 129 -35.23 -4.75 28.71
C GLN A 129 -36.02 -4.13 29.86
N TYR A 130 -36.89 -3.15 29.56
CA TYR A 130 -37.71 -2.44 30.55
C TYR A 130 -39.18 -2.85 30.54
N GLU A 131 -39.62 -3.65 29.56
CA GLU A 131 -40.92 -4.33 29.55
C GLU A 131 -40.83 -5.72 30.19
#